data_AF-A0A3C1FTF7-F1
#
_entry.id   AF-A0A3C1FTF7-F1
#
_cell.length_a   1.000
_cell.length_b   1.000
_cell.length_c   1.000
_cell.angle_alpha   90.00
_cell.angle_beta   90.00
_cell.angle_gamma   90.00
#
_symmetry.space_group_name_H-M   'P 1'
#
loop_
_entity.id
_entity.type
_entity.pdbx_description
1 polymer ?
#
loop_
_entity_poly.entity_id
_entity_poly.type
_entity_poly.pdbx_seq_one_letter_code
_entity_poly.pdbx_strand_id
1 'polypeptide(L)'
;MKRFGWKRNRQQPNAAATGENEDAVSPAAPVADHSTDAAPPTETPSAITDVDAAIAQEPAEREKKGWFSRLKSGLSRSTGALSDGVSGIFTKARLDRERLDELEDVLIQADLGVDVAMEITDALASERFDKEISPQEVREFLADHIAEILTPVAAPL
;
A
#
# COMPACT_ATOMS: atom_id res chain seq x y z
N MET A 1 39.41 -8.68 -13.71
CA MET A 1 38.02 -8.17 -13.58
C MET A 1 38.07 -6.68 -13.29
N LYS A 2 37.54 -5.87 -14.21
CA LYS A 2 37.68 -4.41 -14.23
C LYS A 2 36.70 -3.78 -13.23
N ARG A 3 37.23 -2.93 -12.37
CA ARG A 3 36.54 -2.18 -11.33
C ARG A 3 35.94 -0.93 -11.98
N PHE A 4 34.62 -0.89 -12.10
CA PHE A 4 33.89 0.24 -12.62
C PHE A 4 33.71 1.28 -11.52
N GLY A 5 34.68 2.20 -11.45
CA GLY A 5 34.57 3.42 -10.66
C GLY A 5 33.92 4.52 -11.51
N TRP A 6 32.65 4.82 -11.25
CA TRP A 6 32.02 5.99 -11.82
C TRP A 6 32.22 7.19 -10.88
N LYS A 7 33.01 8.17 -11.34
CA LYS A 7 33.27 9.43 -10.65
C LYS A 7 32.07 10.37 -10.72
N ARG A 8 31.65 10.88 -9.56
CA ARG A 8 30.77 12.06 -9.38
C ARG A 8 31.22 13.22 -10.27
N ASN A 9 30.33 13.72 -11.13
CA ASN A 9 30.50 15.01 -11.79
C ASN A 9 29.32 15.92 -11.42
N ARG A 10 29.62 16.92 -10.60
CA ARG A 10 28.71 17.93 -10.06
C ARG A 10 28.77 19.15 -10.96
N GLN A 11 27.65 19.51 -11.59
CA GLN A 11 27.45 20.83 -12.20
C GLN A 11 26.06 21.38 -11.82
N GLN A 12 26.06 22.52 -11.14
CA GLN A 12 25.03 23.58 -11.09
C GLN A 12 25.63 24.79 -11.85
N PRO A 13 24.90 25.84 -12.32
CA PRO A 13 23.78 26.59 -11.69
C PRO A 13 22.65 27.00 -12.70
N ASN A 14 21.53 27.71 -12.41
CA ASN A 14 21.38 29.05 -11.83
C ASN A 14 19.89 29.51 -11.77
N ALA A 15 19.55 30.34 -10.75
CA ALA A 15 18.59 31.48 -10.66
C ALA A 15 17.12 31.35 -11.14
N ALA A 16 16.11 32.10 -10.65
CA ALA A 16 15.83 32.98 -9.50
C ALA A 16 14.38 33.51 -9.67
N ALA A 17 13.62 33.67 -8.58
CA ALA A 17 12.47 34.58 -8.35
C ALA A 17 11.69 34.01 -7.14
N THR A 18 11.76 34.51 -5.90
CA THR A 18 11.42 35.83 -5.31
C THR A 18 9.91 36.07 -5.16
N GLY A 19 9.47 36.14 -3.88
CA GLY A 19 8.21 36.72 -3.40
C GLY A 19 7.00 35.77 -3.48
N GLU A 20 6.14 35.60 -2.49
CA GLU A 20 5.76 36.46 -1.37
C GLU A 20 5.28 35.58 -0.20
N ASN A 21 5.51 36.09 1.01
CA ASN A 21 5.13 35.53 2.30
C ASN A 21 4.01 36.44 2.85
N GLU A 22 3.25 35.95 3.84
CA GLU A 22 1.99 36.49 4.43
C GLU A 22 0.79 35.64 3.95
N ASP A 23 0.02 34.96 4.79
CA ASP A 23 -0.42 35.34 6.12
C ASP A 23 -0.80 34.10 6.95
N ALA A 24 -0.75 34.28 8.27
CA ALA A 24 -1.08 33.27 9.26
C ALA A 24 -2.59 32.95 9.26
N VAL A 25 -2.94 31.72 9.67
CA VAL A 25 -3.89 31.40 10.77
C VAL A 25 -4.28 29.93 10.68
N SER A 26 -4.03 29.22 11.77
CA SER A 26 -4.58 27.92 12.16
C SER A 26 -5.09 28.07 13.60
N PRO A 27 -5.92 27.19 14.19
CA PRO A 27 -6.93 26.26 13.66
C PRO A 27 -8.29 26.42 14.41
N ALA A 28 -9.37 25.77 13.97
CA ALA A 28 -10.42 25.29 14.90
C ALA A 28 -11.34 24.25 14.24
N ALA A 29 -11.48 23.10 14.90
CA ALA A 29 -12.39 22.01 14.57
C ALA A 29 -13.86 22.43 14.73
N PRO A 30 -14.80 21.87 13.94
CA PRO A 30 -16.22 22.00 14.24
C PRO A 30 -16.57 21.09 15.42
N VAL A 31 -16.88 21.72 16.54
CA VAL A 31 -17.47 21.08 17.71
C VAL A 31 -18.90 20.62 17.39
N ALA A 32 -19.21 19.44 17.89
CA ALA A 32 -20.47 18.73 17.72
C ALA A 32 -21.68 19.54 18.22
N ASP A 33 -22.73 19.60 17.41
CA ASP A 33 -24.08 19.95 17.82
C ASP A 33 -24.97 18.71 17.65
N HIS A 34 -25.27 18.06 18.77
CA HIS A 34 -26.48 17.23 18.90
C HIS A 34 -27.09 17.61 20.25
N SER A 35 -27.93 18.63 20.22
CA SER A 35 -28.82 18.96 21.31
C SER A 35 -29.64 17.73 21.71
N THR A 36 -29.56 17.41 23.00
CA THR A 36 -30.37 16.42 23.69
C THR A 36 -31.82 16.89 23.69
N ASP A 37 -32.75 16.04 23.29
CA ASP A 37 -34.18 16.25 23.51
C ASP A 37 -34.87 14.91 23.80
N ALA A 38 -35.93 15.01 24.60
CA ALA A 38 -36.91 14.00 24.98
C ALA A 38 -36.56 13.05 26.14
N ALA A 39 -37.11 13.42 27.31
CA ALA A 39 -37.28 12.60 28.50
C ALA A 39 -38.18 11.36 28.24
N PRO A 40 -37.94 10.22 28.91
CA PRO A 40 -38.89 9.11 28.93
C PRO A 40 -39.92 9.28 30.07
N PRO A 41 -41.21 8.96 29.84
CA PRO A 41 -42.19 8.86 30.91
C PRO A 41 -41.99 7.56 31.72
N THR A 42 -42.19 7.71 33.02
CA THR A 42 -42.25 6.65 34.04
C THR A 42 -43.47 5.75 33.82
N GLU A 43 -43.28 4.45 33.59
CA GLU A 43 -44.27 3.41 33.97
C GLU A 43 -43.56 2.08 34.33
N THR A 44 -43.74 1.65 35.56
CA THR A 44 -43.59 0.27 36.06
C THR A 44 -45.02 -0.14 36.43
N PRO A 45 -45.56 -1.34 36.11
CA PRO A 45 -45.15 -2.51 36.89
C PRO A 45 -45.31 -3.91 36.24
N SER A 46 -44.67 -4.85 36.94
CA SER A 46 -45.15 -6.22 37.19
C SER A 46 -44.69 -7.36 36.27
N ALA A 47 -44.11 -8.35 36.95
CA ALA A 47 -43.80 -9.73 36.54
C ALA A 47 -45.02 -10.41 35.87
N ILE A 48 -44.89 -11.42 35.00
CA ILE A 48 -44.33 -12.76 35.21
C ILE A 48 -44.27 -13.54 33.87
N THR A 49 -43.29 -14.45 33.76
CA THR A 49 -43.31 -15.72 33.01
C THR A 49 -43.45 -15.68 31.49
N ASP A 50 -42.38 -16.00 30.76
CA ASP A 50 -42.33 -17.25 30.00
C ASP A 50 -40.89 -17.63 29.65
N VAL A 51 -40.51 -18.83 30.08
CA VAL A 51 -39.26 -19.52 29.81
C VAL A 51 -39.46 -20.32 28.54
N ASP A 52 -39.09 -19.79 27.38
CA ASP A 52 -38.68 -20.64 26.25
C ASP A 52 -37.97 -19.83 25.15
N ALA A 53 -37.05 -20.49 24.45
CA ALA A 53 -36.20 -19.96 23.37
C ALA A 53 -34.99 -19.11 23.78
N ALA A 54 -34.18 -19.64 24.71
CA ALA A 54 -32.74 -19.39 24.65
C ALA A 54 -32.18 -20.05 23.38
N ILE A 55 -32.15 -19.32 22.27
CA ILE A 55 -31.23 -19.63 21.18
C ILE A 55 -29.84 -19.42 21.75
N ALA A 56 -29.23 -20.53 22.18
CA ALA A 56 -27.80 -20.60 22.42
C ALA A 56 -27.10 -20.29 21.09
N GLN A 57 -26.80 -19.02 20.86
CA GLN A 57 -25.76 -18.66 19.91
C GLN A 57 -24.47 -19.22 20.51
N GLU A 58 -24.02 -20.35 19.98
CA GLU A 58 -22.65 -20.79 20.16
C GLU A 58 -21.73 -19.59 19.95
N PRO A 59 -20.79 -19.31 20.86
CA PRO A 59 -19.83 -18.26 20.63
C PRO A 59 -19.09 -18.64 19.36
N ALA A 60 -19.33 -17.90 18.26
CA ALA A 60 -18.60 -18.07 17.01
C ALA A 60 -17.12 -18.15 17.37
N GLU A 61 -16.55 -19.35 17.26
CA GLU A 61 -15.16 -19.60 17.60
C GLU A 61 -14.37 -18.61 16.78
N ARG A 62 -13.72 -17.66 17.46
CA ARG A 62 -12.84 -16.72 16.78
C ARG A 62 -11.69 -17.56 16.27
N GLU A 63 -11.80 -18.02 15.02
CA GLU A 63 -10.71 -18.70 14.33
C GLU A 63 -9.47 -17.85 14.53
N LYS A 64 -8.47 -18.42 15.20
CA LYS A 64 -7.21 -17.75 15.47
C LYS A 64 -6.54 -17.54 14.12
N LYS A 65 -6.81 -16.39 13.47
CA LYS A 65 -6.14 -15.99 12.24
C LYS A 65 -4.63 -16.19 12.43
N GLY A 66 -4.07 -17.08 11.63
CA GLY A 66 -2.65 -17.43 11.70
C GLY A 66 -1.76 -16.20 11.53
N TRP A 67 -0.51 -16.30 12.00
CA TRP A 67 0.47 -15.22 11.88
C TRP A 67 0.60 -14.67 10.45
N PHE A 68 0.62 -15.55 9.45
CA PHE A 68 0.66 -15.17 8.04
C PHE A 68 -0.57 -14.37 7.58
N SER A 69 -1.77 -14.73 8.06
CA SER A 69 -3.00 -13.98 7.77
C SER A 69 -2.92 -12.55 8.31
N ARG A 70 -2.36 -12.38 9.51
CA ARG A 70 -2.13 -11.07 10.12
C ARG A 70 -1.14 -10.25 9.31
N LEU A 71 -0.03 -10.85 8.89
CA LEU A 71 0.96 -10.22 8.01
C LEU A 71 0.34 -9.77 6.68
N LYS A 72 -0.38 -10.67 5.98
CA LYS A 72 -1.05 -10.35 4.71
C LYS A 72 -2.06 -9.21 4.88
N SER A 73 -2.81 -9.21 5.98
CA SER A 73 -3.76 -8.12 6.26
C SER A 73 -3.06 -6.78 6.51
N GLY A 74 -1.90 -6.78 7.19
CA GLY A 74 -1.11 -5.58 7.46
C GLY A 74 -0.51 -4.97 6.19
N LEU A 75 -0.10 -5.80 5.23
CA LEU A 75 0.49 -5.36 3.95
C LEU A 75 -0.56 -5.05 2.86
N SER A 76 -1.84 -5.31 3.14
CA SER A 76 -2.90 -5.28 2.13
C SER A 76 -2.95 -3.98 1.32
N ARG A 77 -2.72 -2.83 1.96
CA ARG A 77 -2.74 -1.51 1.30
C ARG A 77 -1.66 -1.39 0.21
N SER A 78 -0.39 -1.61 0.55
CA SER A 78 0.73 -1.48 -0.39
C SER A 78 0.66 -2.58 -1.47
N THR A 79 0.31 -3.82 -1.09
CA THR A 79 0.13 -4.91 -2.07
C THR A 79 -1.04 -4.66 -3.03
N GLY A 80 -2.10 -3.99 -2.57
CA GLY A 80 -3.26 -3.61 -3.38
C GLY A 80 -2.88 -2.54 -4.39
N ALA A 81 -2.26 -1.44 -3.93
CA ALA A 81 -1.80 -0.36 -4.80
C ALA A 81 -0.87 -0.85 -5.92
N LEU A 82 0.07 -1.74 -5.58
CA LEU A 82 0.96 -2.35 -6.57
C LEU A 82 0.21 -3.25 -7.56
N SER A 83 -0.71 -4.09 -7.07
CA SER A 83 -1.50 -4.99 -7.92
C SER A 83 -2.41 -4.24 -8.88
N ASP A 84 -3.02 -3.15 -8.42
CA ASP A 84 -3.90 -2.29 -9.21
C ASP A 84 -3.09 -1.50 -10.25
N GLY A 85 -1.95 -0.92 -9.85
CA GLY A 85 -1.04 -0.22 -10.77
C GLY A 85 -0.53 -1.13 -11.89
N VAL A 86 0.00 -2.31 -11.54
CA VAL A 86 0.46 -3.29 -12.54
C VAL A 86 -0.67 -3.73 -13.47
N SER A 87 -1.88 -3.94 -12.95
CA SER A 87 -3.02 -4.34 -13.78
C SER A 87 -3.50 -3.21 -14.70
N GLY A 88 -3.37 -1.95 -14.28
CA GLY A 88 -3.69 -0.77 -15.10
C GLY A 88 -2.70 -0.57 -16.25
N ILE A 89 -1.40 -0.72 -15.97
CA ILE A 89 -0.33 -0.51 -16.94
C ILE A 89 -0.31 -1.62 -18.01
N PHE A 90 -0.53 -2.89 -17.62
CA PHE A 90 -0.23 -4.07 -18.45
C PHE A 90 -1.45 -4.82 -19.02
N THR A 91 -2.44 -4.13 -19.59
CA THR A 91 -3.72 -4.73 -20.06
C THR A 91 -3.66 -5.65 -21.31
N LYS A 92 -2.50 -6.26 -21.63
CA LYS A 92 -2.08 -6.94 -22.90
C LYS A 92 -1.36 -5.99 -23.84
N ALA A 93 -0.17 -5.55 -23.43
CA ALA A 93 0.61 -4.65 -24.24
C ALA A 93 2.10 -4.93 -24.07
N ARG A 94 2.90 -4.45 -25.04
CA ARG A 94 4.35 -4.67 -25.06
C ARG A 94 5.00 -3.88 -23.93
N LEU A 95 6.06 -4.44 -23.37
CA LEU A 95 6.91 -3.73 -22.42
C LEU A 95 7.78 -2.73 -23.19
N ASP A 96 7.38 -1.47 -23.19
CA ASP A 96 8.10 -0.34 -23.75
C ASP A 96 8.68 0.54 -22.64
N ARG A 97 9.35 1.64 -23.03
CA ARG A 97 9.96 2.56 -22.06
C ARG A 97 8.93 3.27 -21.21
N GLU A 98 7.83 3.73 -21.81
CA GLU A 98 6.78 4.47 -21.09
C GLU A 98 6.17 3.60 -19.98
N ARG A 99 5.91 2.32 -20.25
CA ARG A 99 5.42 1.38 -19.23
C ARG A 99 6.43 1.06 -18.13
N LEU A 100 7.71 1.05 -18.46
CA LEU A 100 8.76 0.84 -17.46
C LEU A 100 8.85 2.05 -16.52
N ASP A 101 8.77 3.26 -17.06
CA ASP A 101 8.77 4.50 -16.28
C ASP A 101 7.52 4.56 -15.38
N GLU A 102 6.33 4.22 -15.90
CA GLU A 102 5.09 4.12 -15.11
C GLU A 102 5.18 3.06 -14.01
N LEU A 103 5.79 1.91 -14.29
CA LEU A 103 5.99 0.86 -13.29
C LEU A 103 6.96 1.32 -12.18
N GLU A 104 8.02 2.04 -12.52
CA GLU A 104 8.96 2.61 -11.56
C GLU A 104 8.23 3.55 -10.58
N ASP A 105 7.42 4.46 -11.10
CA ASP A 105 6.62 5.38 -10.29
C ASP A 105 5.68 4.64 -9.33
N VAL A 106 5.02 3.58 -9.79
CA VAL A 106 4.16 2.74 -8.95
C VAL A 106 4.97 2.06 -7.84
N LEU A 107 6.16 1.54 -8.14
CA LEU A 107 7.02 0.89 -7.14
C LEU A 107 7.51 1.89 -6.08
N ILE A 108 7.87 3.12 -6.49
CA ILE A 108 8.25 4.19 -5.57
C ILE A 108 7.10 4.53 -4.62
N GLN A 109 5.87 4.65 -5.15
CA GLN A 109 4.68 4.93 -4.35
C GLN A 109 4.28 3.79 -3.41
N ALA A 110 4.69 2.55 -3.72
CA ALA A 110 4.39 1.35 -2.93
C ALA A 110 5.34 1.11 -1.75
N ASP A 111 6.08 2.15 -1.31
CA ASP A 111 7.03 2.13 -0.21
C ASP A 111 8.33 1.34 -0.47
N LEU A 112 8.68 1.02 -1.73
CA LEU A 112 9.97 0.37 -2.05
C LEU A 112 11.14 1.35 -2.12
N GLY A 113 10.87 2.61 -2.45
CA GLY A 113 11.88 3.65 -2.65
C GLY A 113 12.54 3.62 -4.04
N VAL A 114 13.27 4.69 -4.36
CA VAL A 114 13.83 4.94 -5.71
C VAL A 114 14.86 3.88 -6.10
N ASP A 115 15.83 3.58 -5.23
CA ASP A 115 16.94 2.68 -5.57
C ASP A 115 16.44 1.28 -5.93
N VAL A 116 15.51 0.73 -5.14
CA VAL A 116 14.93 -0.61 -5.36
C VAL A 116 14.00 -0.61 -6.58
N ALA A 117 13.22 0.45 -6.78
CA ALA A 117 12.35 0.57 -7.95
C ALA A 117 13.16 0.57 -9.25
N MET A 118 14.22 1.38 -9.32
CA MET A 118 15.13 1.43 -10.48
C MET A 118 15.79 0.07 -10.75
N GLU A 119 16.29 -0.60 -9.70
CA GLU A 119 16.93 -1.90 -9.84
C GLU A 119 15.97 -2.96 -10.43
N ILE A 120 14.73 -2.98 -9.94
CA ILE A 120 13.69 -3.90 -10.39
C ILE A 120 13.29 -3.61 -11.85
N THR A 121 13.08 -2.34 -12.22
CA THR A 121 12.66 -1.98 -13.59
C THR A 121 13.77 -2.22 -14.61
N ASP A 122 15.03 -1.96 -14.24
CA ASP A 122 16.20 -2.29 -15.06
C ASP A 122 16.35 -3.80 -15.29
N ALA A 123 16.11 -4.61 -14.24
CA ALA A 123 16.12 -6.06 -14.34
C ALA A 123 15.00 -6.56 -15.26
N LEU A 124 13.77 -6.04 -15.10
CA LEU A 124 12.63 -6.40 -15.95
C LEU A 124 12.87 -6.01 -17.42
N ALA A 125 13.40 -4.82 -17.66
CA ALA A 125 13.76 -4.36 -19.00
C ALA A 125 14.79 -5.29 -19.65
N SER A 126 15.82 -5.68 -18.91
CA SER A 126 16.87 -6.56 -19.41
C SER A 126 16.35 -7.92 -19.90
N GLU A 127 15.30 -8.45 -19.28
CA GLU A 127 14.73 -9.75 -19.62
C GLU A 127 13.59 -9.69 -20.65
N ARG A 128 12.76 -8.65 -20.57
CA ARG A 128 11.43 -8.62 -21.21
C ARG A 128 11.16 -7.40 -22.08
N PHE A 129 12.12 -6.51 -22.30
CA PHE A 129 11.92 -5.34 -23.16
C PHE A 129 11.47 -5.72 -24.58
N ASP A 130 10.51 -4.95 -25.11
CA ASP A 130 9.83 -5.13 -26.41
C ASP A 130 9.05 -6.45 -26.57
N LYS A 131 8.85 -7.20 -25.49
CA LYS A 131 8.00 -8.41 -25.47
C LYS A 131 6.62 -8.10 -24.89
N GLU A 132 5.63 -8.90 -25.26
CA GLU A 132 4.35 -8.89 -24.55
C GLU A 132 4.54 -9.54 -23.17
N ILE A 133 3.97 -8.89 -22.14
CA ILE A 133 3.99 -9.39 -20.78
C ILE A 133 2.62 -9.18 -20.15
N SER A 134 2.12 -10.21 -19.45
CA SER A 134 0.86 -10.13 -18.73
C SER A 134 1.05 -9.51 -17.33
N PRO A 135 -0.01 -8.94 -16.72
CA PRO A 135 0.06 -8.43 -15.34
C PRO A 135 0.48 -9.50 -14.33
N GLN A 136 0.13 -10.76 -14.61
CA GLN A 136 0.49 -11.89 -13.76
C GLN A 136 1.98 -12.16 -13.81
N GLU A 137 2.58 -12.19 -15.00
CA GLU A 137 4.03 -12.37 -15.18
C GLU A 137 4.82 -11.22 -14.55
N VAL A 138 4.33 -9.98 -14.64
CA VAL A 138 4.96 -8.84 -13.95
C VAL A 138 4.92 -9.06 -12.43
N ARG A 139 3.77 -9.44 -11.86
CA ARG A 139 3.66 -9.69 -10.41
C ARG A 139 4.56 -10.83 -9.94
N GLU A 140 4.69 -11.89 -10.73
CA GLU A 140 5.59 -13.02 -10.42
C GLU A 140 7.05 -12.57 -10.45
N PHE A 141 7.46 -11.84 -11.50
CA PHE A 141 8.80 -11.25 -11.58
C PHE A 141 9.12 -10.36 -10.37
N LEU A 142 8.19 -9.47 -10.00
CA LEU A 142 8.35 -8.60 -8.83
C LEU A 142 8.50 -9.41 -7.54
N ALA A 143 7.68 -10.45 -7.35
CA ALA A 143 7.73 -11.28 -6.16
C ALA A 143 9.08 -12.01 -6.04
N ASP A 144 9.58 -12.57 -7.14
CA ASP A 144 10.86 -13.27 -7.18
C ASP A 144 12.03 -12.32 -6.89
N HIS A 145 12.06 -11.15 -7.53
CA HIS A 145 13.14 -10.18 -7.36
C HIS A 145 13.16 -9.57 -5.95
N ILE A 146 11.98 -9.23 -5.41
CA ILE A 146 11.87 -8.75 -4.03
C ILE A 146 12.32 -9.85 -3.05
N ALA A 147 11.98 -11.12 -3.28
CA ALA A 147 12.44 -12.22 -2.45
C ALA A 147 13.98 -12.37 -2.48
N GLU A 148 14.61 -12.18 -3.64
CA GLU A 148 16.06 -12.16 -3.78
C GLU A 148 16.70 -11.04 -2.94
N ILE A 149 16.17 -9.81 -3.04
CA ILE A 149 16.63 -8.65 -2.27
C ILE A 149 16.50 -8.88 -0.75
N LEU A 150 15.44 -9.57 -0.32
CA LEU A 150 15.17 -9.83 1.10
C LEU A 150 15.92 -11.05 1.66
N THR A 151 16.47 -11.92 0.80
CA THR A 151 17.24 -13.10 1.21
C THR A 151 18.35 -12.82 2.24
N PRO A 152 19.22 -11.78 2.09
CA PRO A 152 20.30 -11.52 3.05
C PRO A 152 19.83 -11.18 4.47
N VAL A 153 18.57 -10.78 4.65
CA VAL A 153 18.01 -10.39 5.95
C VAL A 153 17.02 -11.42 6.52
N ALA A 154 16.75 -12.50 5.79
CA ALA A 154 15.82 -13.56 6.19
C ALA A 154 16.45 -14.54 7.20
N ALA A 155 16.83 -14.03 8.38
CA ALA A 155 17.34 -14.85 9.48
C ALA A 155 16.18 -15.56 10.23
N PRO A 156 16.38 -16.80 10.72
CA PRO A 156 15.38 -17.49 11.54
C PRO A 156 15.11 -16.70 12.83
N LEU A 157 13.83 -16.68 13.23
CA LEU A 157 13.30 -16.00 14.42
C LEU A 157 13.53 -16.82 15.70
#